data_AF-A0A6A0IFV2-F1
#
_entry.id   AF-A0A6A0IFV2-F1
#
_cell.length_a   1.000
_cell.length_b   1.000
_cell.length_c   1.000
_cell.angle_alpha   90.00
_cell.angle_beta   90.00
_cell.angle_gamma   90.00
#
_symmetry.space_group_name_H-M   'P 1'
#
loop_
_entity.id
_entity.type
_entity.pdbx_description
1 polymer ?
#
loop_
_entity_poly.entity_id
_entity_poly.type
_entity_poly.pdbx_seq_one_letter_code
_entity_poly.pdbx_strand_id
1 'polypeptide(L)'
;MAKHHLSRKELKENELEDALLGARDFVSSHRDQTRRYALIGAGVVAVVALVWGALSLRSRSQSAELSSALAIFDAPLASDGVPPAEGQQLYKTSAERQKAAVEAMRKLAGSSSSAGKAAAVVVLASDGKAGVSGTNVDRVAAFVNGESGTMAAGFAAVSLLEARAAAGQVKEAIETGKRYLEASRPPVPKDVLIFTLARLYEKAGQPAEAKSFYQRVVTDFPDSPVRAEAQQRVSSL
;
A
#
# COMPACT_ATOMS: atom_id res chain seq x y z
N MET A 1 -71.81 -22.70 -28.70
CA MET A 1 -70.61 -21.90 -28.37
C MET A 1 -69.82 -22.64 -27.30
N ALA A 2 -68.74 -23.33 -27.68
CA ALA A 2 -67.84 -24.01 -26.75
C ALA A 2 -66.53 -23.23 -26.69
N LYS A 3 -66.24 -22.62 -25.54
CA LYS A 3 -64.95 -21.96 -25.29
C LYS A 3 -63.92 -23.05 -25.04
N HIS A 4 -63.01 -23.28 -25.98
CA HIS A 4 -61.82 -24.08 -25.73
C HIS A 4 -60.90 -23.29 -24.79
N HIS A 5 -60.83 -23.73 -23.55
CA HIS A 5 -59.89 -23.20 -22.57
C HIS A 5 -58.53 -23.88 -22.81
N LEU A 6 -57.65 -23.21 -23.54
CA LEU A 6 -56.24 -23.61 -23.65
C LEU A 6 -55.63 -23.58 -22.25
N SER A 7 -55.05 -24.70 -21.84
CA SER A 7 -54.50 -24.87 -20.50
C SER A 7 -53.16 -24.13 -20.39
N ARG A 8 -52.88 -23.51 -19.23
CA ARG A 8 -51.61 -22.78 -18.95
C ARG A 8 -50.34 -23.61 -19.19
N LYS A 9 -50.46 -24.94 -19.29
CA LYS A 9 -49.35 -25.84 -19.64
C LYS A 9 -49.01 -25.79 -21.13
N GLU A 10 -50.02 -25.73 -22.00
CA GLU A 10 -49.86 -25.71 -23.46
C GLU A 10 -49.23 -24.39 -23.94
N LEU A 11 -49.45 -23.28 -23.21
CA LEU A 11 -48.77 -22.00 -23.46
C LEU A 11 -47.29 -22.02 -23.07
N LYS A 12 -46.90 -22.82 -22.07
CA LYS A 12 -45.51 -22.88 -21.58
C LYS A 12 -44.63 -23.84 -22.37
N GLU A 13 -45.22 -24.91 -22.91
CA GLU A 13 -44.51 -25.89 -23.73
C GLU A 13 -44.14 -25.28 -25.09
N ASN A 14 -45.08 -24.54 -25.71
CA ASN A 14 -44.84 -23.84 -26.97
C ASN A 14 -43.84 -22.66 -26.85
N GLU A 15 -43.82 -21.92 -25.73
CA GLU A 15 -42.83 -20.84 -25.52
C GLU A 15 -41.38 -21.34 -25.42
N LEU A 16 -41.17 -22.52 -24.82
CA LEU A 16 -39.84 -23.14 -24.76
C LEU A 16 -39.43 -23.71 -26.12
N GLU A 17 -40.37 -24.28 -26.87
CA GLU A 17 -40.12 -24.76 -28.23
C GLU A 17 -39.79 -23.60 -29.17
N ASP A 18 -40.54 -22.50 -29.14
CA ASP A 18 -40.28 -21.29 -29.92
C ASP A 18 -38.98 -20.59 -29.48
N ALA A 19 -38.64 -20.61 -28.19
CA ALA A 19 -37.35 -20.10 -27.70
C ALA A 19 -36.17 -20.94 -28.18
N LEU A 20 -36.33 -22.27 -28.24
CA LEU A 20 -35.28 -23.19 -28.74
C LEU A 20 -35.15 -23.13 -30.27
N LEU A 21 -36.28 -23.01 -30.98
CA LEU A 21 -36.31 -22.81 -32.43
C LEU A 21 -35.74 -21.43 -32.82
N GLY A 22 -36.11 -20.38 -32.09
CA GLY A 22 -35.54 -19.03 -32.26
C GLY A 22 -34.06 -18.95 -31.92
N ALA A 23 -33.58 -19.68 -30.90
CA ALA A 23 -32.16 -19.77 -30.57
C ALA A 23 -31.37 -20.53 -31.65
N ARG A 24 -31.94 -21.60 -32.22
CA ARG A 24 -31.34 -22.36 -33.32
C ARG A 24 -31.25 -21.51 -34.59
N ASP A 25 -32.29 -20.75 -34.91
CA ASP A 25 -32.36 -19.95 -36.14
C ASP A 25 -31.58 -18.63 -36.04
N PHE A 26 -31.43 -18.05 -34.85
CA PHE A 26 -30.52 -16.93 -34.61
C PHE A 26 -29.05 -17.34 -34.77
N VAL A 27 -28.69 -18.53 -34.26
CA VAL A 27 -27.33 -19.11 -34.40
C VAL A 27 -27.04 -19.53 -35.85
N SER A 28 -28.05 -19.97 -36.61
CA SER A 28 -27.88 -20.39 -38.01
C SER A 28 -27.81 -19.20 -38.99
N SER A 29 -28.59 -18.15 -38.76
CA SER A 29 -28.69 -16.99 -39.67
C SER A 29 -27.57 -15.95 -39.53
N HIS A 30 -26.90 -15.87 -38.37
CA HIS A 30 -25.80 -14.92 -38.10
C HIS A 30 -24.42 -15.58 -37.97
N ARG A 31 -24.26 -16.79 -38.52
CA ARG A 31 -23.14 -17.72 -38.30
C ARG A 31 -21.74 -17.11 -38.50
N ASP A 32 -21.55 -16.18 -39.43
CA ASP A 32 -20.24 -15.58 -39.70
C ASP A 32 -19.93 -14.34 -38.83
N GLN A 33 -20.93 -13.51 -38.54
CA GLN A 33 -20.75 -12.32 -37.69
C GLN A 33 -20.72 -12.69 -36.20
N THR A 34 -21.62 -13.56 -35.73
CA THR A 34 -21.67 -14.01 -34.34
C THR A 34 -20.44 -14.84 -33.98
N ARG A 35 -19.92 -15.67 -34.89
CA ARG A 35 -18.66 -16.39 -34.69
C ARG A 35 -17.48 -15.44 -34.58
N ARG A 36 -17.42 -14.38 -35.40
CA ARG A 36 -16.36 -13.37 -35.32
C ARG A 36 -16.38 -12.61 -34.00
N TYR A 37 -17.54 -12.13 -33.54
CA TYR A 37 -17.65 -11.44 -32.25
C TYR A 37 -17.46 -12.38 -31.06
N ALA A 38 -17.89 -13.64 -31.15
CA ALA A 38 -17.63 -14.64 -30.12
C ALA A 38 -16.13 -14.97 -30.00
N LEU A 39 -15.41 -15.08 -31.12
CA LEU A 39 -13.96 -15.27 -31.14
C LEU A 39 -13.21 -14.05 -30.59
N ILE A 40 -13.63 -12.83 -30.94
CA ILE A 40 -13.06 -11.60 -30.39
C ILE A 40 -13.32 -11.53 -28.88
N GLY A 41 -14.56 -11.78 -28.44
CA GLY A 41 -14.92 -11.80 -27.02
C GLY A 41 -14.13 -12.84 -26.23
N ALA A 42 -14.02 -14.07 -26.73
CA ALA A 42 -13.21 -15.13 -26.13
C ALA A 42 -11.72 -14.76 -26.08
N GLY A 43 -11.19 -14.13 -27.14
CA GLY A 43 -9.83 -13.62 -27.17
C GLY A 43 -9.57 -12.55 -26.11
N VAL A 44 -10.49 -11.59 -25.95
CA VAL A 44 -10.40 -10.55 -24.91
C VAL A 44 -10.43 -11.18 -23.52
N VAL A 45 -11.35 -12.12 -23.25
CA VAL A 45 -11.42 -12.82 -21.96
C VAL A 45 -10.14 -13.60 -21.68
N ALA A 46 -9.58 -14.30 -22.67
CA ALA A 46 -8.32 -15.01 -22.54
C ALA A 46 -7.14 -14.07 -22.22
N VAL A 47 -7.05 -12.91 -22.89
CA VAL A 47 -6.03 -11.90 -22.60
C VAL A 47 -6.20 -11.34 -21.19
N VAL A 48 -7.43 -11.02 -20.76
CA VAL A 48 -7.69 -10.55 -19.39
C VAL A 48 -7.31 -11.61 -18.36
N ALA A 49 -7.63 -12.88 -18.59
CA ALA A 49 -7.27 -13.98 -17.71
C ALA A 49 -5.74 -14.20 -17.65
N LEU A 50 -5.04 -14.09 -18.78
CA LEU A 50 -3.58 -14.18 -18.84
C LEU A 50 -2.92 -13.01 -18.12
N VAL A 51 -3.41 -11.79 -18.32
CA VAL A 51 -2.92 -10.59 -17.62
C VAL A 51 -3.16 -10.72 -16.11
N TRP A 52 -4.37 -11.12 -15.70
CA TRP A 52 -4.70 -11.35 -14.29
C TRP A 52 -3.82 -12.44 -13.66
N GLY A 53 -3.64 -13.56 -14.35
CA GLY A 53 -2.78 -14.67 -13.93
C GLY A 53 -1.32 -14.24 -13.78
N ALA A 54 -0.78 -13.50 -14.75
CA ALA A 54 0.58 -12.97 -14.71
C ALA A 54 0.76 -11.96 -13.56
N LEU A 55 -0.20 -11.06 -13.35
CA LEU A 55 -0.18 -10.11 -12.23
C LEU A 55 -0.25 -10.82 -10.88
N SER A 56 -1.09 -11.87 -10.76
CA SER A 56 -1.23 -12.66 -9.54
C SER A 56 0.01 -13.51 -9.23
N LEU A 57 0.70 -14.05 -10.23
CA LEU A 57 1.97 -14.76 -10.01
C LEU A 57 3.08 -13.79 -9.61
N ARG A 58 3.13 -12.61 -10.23
CA ARG A 58 4.10 -11.56 -9.92
C ARG A 58 3.89 -10.97 -8.52
N SER A 59 2.65 -10.81 -8.05
CA SER A 59 2.39 -10.34 -6.68
C SER A 59 2.81 -11.38 -5.63
N ARG A 60 2.66 -12.68 -5.93
CA ARG A 60 3.15 -13.76 -5.07
C ARG A 60 4.67 -13.77 -4.99
N SER A 61 5.36 -13.63 -6.12
CA SER A 61 6.83 -13.58 -6.13
C SER A 61 7.35 -12.36 -5.36
N GLN A 62 6.74 -11.19 -5.53
CA GLN A 62 7.16 -9.97 -4.83
C GLN A 62 6.91 -10.01 -3.32
N SER A 63 5.88 -10.73 -2.88
CA SER A 63 5.64 -10.96 -1.44
C SER A 63 6.73 -11.87 -0.85
N ALA A 64 7.16 -12.90 -1.59
CA ALA A 64 8.28 -13.75 -1.19
C ALA A 64 9.61 -12.99 -1.20
N GLU A 65 9.84 -12.14 -2.20
CA GLU A 65 11.03 -11.28 -2.26
C GLU A 65 11.05 -10.26 -1.12
N LEU A 66 9.91 -9.67 -0.74
CA LEU A 66 9.82 -8.80 0.44
C LEU A 66 10.16 -9.57 1.72
N SER A 67 9.61 -10.78 1.89
CA SER A 67 9.92 -11.64 3.04
C SER A 67 11.42 -11.96 3.11
N SER A 68 12.04 -12.26 1.97
CA SER A 68 13.49 -12.50 1.88
C SER A 68 14.29 -11.25 2.24
N ALA A 69 13.90 -10.08 1.73
CA ALA A 69 14.53 -8.81 2.06
C ALA A 69 14.39 -8.45 3.55
N LEU A 70 13.24 -8.74 4.16
CA LEU A 70 13.02 -8.57 5.60
C LEU A 70 13.89 -9.51 6.43
N ALA A 71 14.04 -10.77 6.01
CA ALA A 71 14.88 -11.74 6.69
C ALA A 71 16.36 -11.33 6.76
N ILE A 72 16.83 -10.45 5.86
CA ILE A 72 18.18 -9.89 5.93
C ILE A 72 18.36 -9.03 7.19
N PHE A 73 17.33 -8.30 7.64
CA PHE A 73 17.43 -7.48 8.87
C PHE A 73 17.67 -8.32 10.13
N ASP A 74 17.21 -9.57 10.13
CA ASP A 74 17.33 -10.51 11.24
C ASP A 74 18.48 -11.52 11.06
N ALA A 75 19.21 -11.43 9.94
CA ALA A 75 20.30 -12.36 9.65
C ALA A 75 21.42 -12.27 10.70
N PRO A 76 22.01 -13.40 11.12
CA PRO A 76 23.02 -13.43 12.18
C PRO A 76 24.31 -12.70 11.77
N LEU A 77 24.96 -12.08 12.74
CA LEU A 77 26.29 -11.50 12.57
C LEU A 77 27.36 -12.55 12.84
N ALA A 78 28.51 -12.40 12.18
CA ALA A 78 29.67 -13.26 12.39
C ALA A 78 30.17 -13.26 13.85
N SER A 79 29.89 -12.18 14.58
CA SER A 79 30.19 -12.04 16.00
C SER A 79 29.25 -12.83 16.92
N ASP A 80 28.09 -13.26 16.43
CA ASP A 80 27.05 -13.82 17.30
C ASP A 80 27.35 -15.28 17.67
N GLY A 81 28.32 -15.91 17.02
CA GLY A 81 28.70 -17.32 17.26
C GLY A 81 27.61 -18.33 16.92
N VAL A 82 26.49 -17.88 16.36
CA VAL A 82 25.38 -18.71 15.90
C VAL A 82 25.67 -19.18 14.48
N PRO A 83 25.71 -20.50 14.22
CA PRO A 83 25.85 -21.01 12.86
C PRO A 83 24.63 -20.56 12.02
N PRO A 84 24.83 -20.09 10.77
CA PRO A 84 23.73 -19.66 9.93
C PRO A 84 22.82 -20.84 9.62
N ALA A 85 21.50 -20.61 9.60
CA ALA A 85 20.57 -21.62 9.06
C ALA A 85 20.86 -21.86 7.56
N GLU A 86 20.42 -22.99 7.02
CA GLU A 86 20.62 -23.30 5.60
C GLU A 86 20.11 -22.17 4.69
N GLY A 87 21.00 -21.63 3.87
CA GLY A 87 20.71 -20.52 2.95
C GLY A 87 20.78 -19.11 3.57
N GLN A 88 21.06 -18.96 4.87
CA GLN A 88 21.27 -17.64 5.48
C GLN A 88 22.71 -17.15 5.31
N GLN A 89 22.85 -15.90 4.87
CA GLN A 89 24.14 -15.24 4.79
C GLN A 89 24.54 -14.66 6.16
N LEU A 90 25.79 -14.89 6.55
CA LEU A 90 26.39 -14.26 7.72
C LEU A 90 26.93 -12.88 7.36
N TYR A 91 26.59 -11.85 8.13
CA TYR A 91 27.09 -10.49 7.93
C TYR A 91 28.18 -10.16 8.94
N LYS A 92 29.24 -9.43 8.53
CA LYS A 92 30.34 -9.11 9.46
C LYS A 92 29.93 -8.04 10.46
N THR A 93 29.06 -7.12 10.05
CA THR A 93 28.61 -6.00 10.87
C THR A 93 27.12 -5.72 10.66
N SER A 94 26.49 -5.11 11.66
CA SER A 94 25.12 -4.62 11.56
C SER A 94 24.95 -3.61 10.40
N ALA A 95 25.95 -2.75 10.17
CA ALA A 95 25.94 -1.78 9.08
C ALA A 95 25.95 -2.45 7.68
N GLU A 96 26.74 -3.51 7.51
CA GLU A 96 26.78 -4.30 6.27
C GLU A 96 25.44 -4.99 6.01
N ARG A 97 24.86 -5.61 7.04
CA ARG A 97 23.54 -6.26 6.99
C ARG A 97 22.45 -5.25 6.60
N GLN A 98 22.43 -4.09 7.26
CA GLN A 98 21.50 -3.02 6.97
C GLN A 98 21.62 -2.56 5.51
N LYS A 99 22.85 -2.38 5.01
CA LYS A 99 23.09 -1.97 3.62
C LYS A 99 22.53 -3.02 2.65
N ALA A 100 22.79 -4.31 2.89
CA ALA A 100 22.29 -5.40 2.06
C ALA A 100 20.76 -5.47 2.07
N ALA A 101 20.12 -5.31 3.23
CA ALA A 101 18.67 -5.31 3.36
C ALA A 101 18.03 -4.16 2.57
N VAL A 102 18.57 -2.94 2.71
CA VAL A 102 18.08 -1.77 1.97
C VAL A 102 18.30 -1.94 0.46
N GLU A 103 19.41 -2.54 0.04
CA GLU A 103 19.66 -2.82 -1.38
C GLU A 103 18.67 -3.84 -1.97
N ALA A 104 18.30 -4.87 -1.20
CA ALA A 104 17.21 -5.78 -1.57
C ALA A 104 15.86 -5.04 -1.69
N MET A 105 15.54 -4.16 -0.73
CA MET A 105 14.33 -3.33 -0.78
C MET A 105 14.32 -2.38 -1.98
N ARG A 106 15.47 -1.81 -2.38
CA ARG A 106 15.55 -0.93 -3.58
C ARG A 106 15.13 -1.65 -4.86
N LYS A 107 15.42 -2.94 -5.00
CA LYS A 107 14.99 -3.75 -6.16
C LYS A 107 13.47 -3.89 -6.22
N LEU A 108 12.80 -3.94 -5.06
CA LEU A 108 11.35 -4.04 -4.92
C LEU A 108 10.63 -2.70 -5.08
N ALA A 109 11.24 -1.61 -4.60
CA ALA A 109 10.65 -0.28 -4.50
C ALA A 109 10.16 0.31 -5.84
N GLY A 110 10.61 -0.23 -6.98
CA GLY A 110 10.12 0.15 -8.30
C GLY A 110 8.72 -0.37 -8.65
N SER A 111 8.18 -1.34 -7.90
CA SER A 111 6.89 -1.94 -8.19
C SER A 111 5.72 -1.20 -7.53
N SER A 112 4.56 -1.19 -8.19
CA SER A 112 3.31 -0.66 -7.66
C SER A 112 2.55 -1.63 -6.73
N SER A 113 3.06 -2.84 -6.49
CA SER A 113 2.47 -3.78 -5.55
C SER A 113 2.55 -3.28 -4.11
N SER A 114 1.78 -3.91 -3.20
CA SER A 114 1.88 -3.64 -1.76
C SER A 114 3.31 -3.84 -1.23
N ALA A 115 3.98 -4.89 -1.70
CA ALA A 115 5.37 -5.17 -1.37
C ALA A 115 6.32 -4.08 -1.89
N GLY A 116 6.13 -3.62 -3.12
CA GLY A 116 6.92 -2.51 -3.69
C GLY A 116 6.70 -1.19 -2.96
N LYS A 117 5.46 -0.88 -2.58
CA LYS A 117 5.12 0.31 -1.77
C LYS A 117 5.78 0.26 -0.39
N ALA A 118 5.68 -0.86 0.31
CA ALA A 118 6.33 -1.06 1.60
C ALA A 118 7.86 -0.90 1.49
N ALA A 119 8.47 -1.52 0.48
CA ALA A 119 9.89 -1.39 0.21
C ALA A 119 10.30 0.06 -0.10
N ALA A 120 9.49 0.81 -0.85
CA ALA A 120 9.76 2.22 -1.14
C ALA A 120 9.76 3.09 0.13
N VAL A 121 8.89 2.81 1.10
CA VAL A 121 8.89 3.50 2.40
C VAL A 121 10.17 3.20 3.19
N VAL A 122 10.59 1.93 3.24
CA VAL A 122 11.84 1.52 3.92
C VAL A 122 13.06 2.17 3.28
N VAL A 123 13.12 2.20 1.95
CA VAL A 123 14.21 2.85 1.21
C VAL A 123 14.24 4.35 1.49
N LEU A 124 13.08 5.03 1.47
CA LEU A 124 13.00 6.46 1.79
C LEU A 124 13.52 6.76 3.19
N ALA A 125 13.12 5.97 4.19
CA ALA A 125 13.59 6.11 5.56
C ALA A 125 15.11 5.87 5.69
N SER A 126 15.66 4.98 4.86
CA SER A 126 17.07 4.60 4.90
C SER A 126 18.00 5.57 4.15
N ASP A 127 17.54 6.18 3.06
CA ASP A 127 18.32 7.12 2.25
C ASP A 127 18.47 8.50 2.92
N GLY A 128 17.64 8.79 3.93
CA GLY A 128 17.66 10.05 4.66
C GLY A 128 17.54 11.25 3.71
N LYS A 129 18.48 12.20 3.81
CA LYS A 129 18.51 13.40 2.96
C LYS A 129 18.52 13.09 1.46
N ALA A 130 19.21 12.04 1.03
CA ALA A 130 19.32 11.69 -0.38
C ALA A 130 18.02 11.08 -0.95
N GLY A 131 17.13 10.57 -0.10
CA GLY A 131 15.91 9.90 -0.53
C GLY A 131 14.81 10.85 -1.03
N VAL A 132 14.89 12.13 -0.66
CA VAL A 132 13.83 13.14 -0.89
C VAL A 132 13.91 13.79 -2.28
N SER A 133 14.94 13.48 -3.08
CA SER A 133 15.12 13.99 -4.44
C SER A 133 14.90 12.95 -5.54
N GLY A 134 14.53 11.71 -5.20
CA GLY A 134 14.40 10.60 -6.15
C GLY A 134 12.97 10.08 -6.32
N THR A 135 12.74 9.26 -7.33
CA THR A 135 11.42 8.66 -7.64
C THR A 135 10.72 7.94 -6.48
N ASN A 136 11.47 7.54 -5.44
CA ASN A 136 10.89 6.92 -4.24
C ASN A 136 10.03 7.91 -3.42
N VAL A 137 10.44 9.18 -3.32
CA VAL A 137 9.64 10.18 -2.58
C VAL A 137 8.27 10.37 -3.23
N ASP A 138 8.23 10.39 -4.56
CA ASP A 138 7.00 10.53 -5.35
C ASP A 138 6.11 9.29 -5.22
N ARG A 139 6.70 8.08 -5.27
CA ARG A 139 5.97 6.83 -5.06
C ARG A 139 5.36 6.76 -3.66
N VAL A 140 6.11 7.15 -2.63
CA VAL A 140 5.62 7.17 -1.26
C VAL A 140 4.51 8.23 -1.10
N ALA A 141 4.67 9.41 -1.67
CA ALA A 141 3.62 10.43 -1.66
C ALA A 141 2.34 9.96 -2.37
N ALA A 142 2.47 9.31 -3.53
CA ALA A 142 1.34 8.72 -4.25
C ALA A 142 0.66 7.61 -3.44
N PHE A 143 1.43 6.79 -2.73
CA PHE A 143 0.91 5.77 -1.82
C PHE A 143 0.11 6.38 -0.67
N VAL A 144 0.64 7.41 -0.01
CA VAL A 144 -0.06 8.14 1.06
C VAL A 144 -1.43 8.66 0.58
N ASN A 145 -1.47 9.27 -0.60
CA ASN A 145 -2.70 9.83 -1.15
C ASN A 145 -3.69 8.77 -1.64
N GLY A 146 -3.20 7.68 -2.24
CA GLY A 146 -4.04 6.63 -2.82
C GLY A 146 -4.68 5.71 -1.79
N GLU A 147 -4.06 5.54 -0.61
CA GLU A 147 -4.48 4.60 0.43
C GLU A 147 -4.68 5.28 1.80
N SER A 148 -5.00 6.58 1.80
CA SER A 148 -5.23 7.38 3.02
C SER A 148 -6.21 6.71 3.98
N GLY A 149 -5.85 6.70 5.26
CA GLY A 149 -6.63 6.07 6.33
C GLY A 149 -6.25 4.61 6.62
N THR A 150 -5.40 3.98 5.80
CA THR A 150 -4.77 2.70 6.15
C THR A 150 -3.57 2.92 7.07
N MET A 151 -3.28 1.95 7.94
CA MET A 151 -2.10 2.00 8.81
C MET A 151 -0.80 2.12 8.00
N ALA A 152 -0.73 1.46 6.84
CA ALA A 152 0.45 1.49 5.97
C ALA A 152 0.65 2.86 5.30
N ALA A 153 -0.42 3.49 4.81
CA ALA A 153 -0.35 4.88 4.31
C ALA A 153 -0.02 5.88 5.43
N GLY A 154 -0.50 5.62 6.65
CA GLY A 154 -0.15 6.43 7.81
C GLY A 154 1.35 6.36 8.15
N PHE A 155 1.91 5.15 8.21
CA PHE A 155 3.34 4.95 8.38
C PHE A 155 4.14 5.65 7.26
N ALA A 156 3.73 5.45 6.00
CA ALA A 156 4.33 6.12 4.85
C ALA A 156 4.29 7.66 4.96
N ALA A 157 3.18 8.23 5.46
CA ALA A 157 3.03 9.67 5.64
C ALA A 157 4.00 10.21 6.69
N VAL A 158 4.12 9.54 7.84
CA VAL A 158 5.09 9.92 8.89
C VAL A 158 6.53 9.78 8.36
N SER A 159 6.87 8.66 7.72
CA SER A 159 8.21 8.47 7.14
C SER A 159 8.55 9.54 6.11
N LEU A 160 7.59 9.97 5.29
CA LEU A 160 7.78 11.05 4.32
C LEU A 160 8.07 12.40 4.99
N LEU A 161 7.33 12.73 6.05
CA LEU A 161 7.55 13.94 6.83
C LEU A 161 8.94 13.93 7.49
N GLU A 162 9.30 12.81 8.10
CA GLU A 162 10.60 12.65 8.75
C GLU A 162 11.77 12.68 7.76
N ALA A 163 11.63 12.06 6.60
CA ALA A 163 12.64 12.07 5.55
C ALA A 163 12.86 13.50 5.04
N ARG A 164 11.79 14.27 4.78
CA ARG A 164 11.88 15.70 4.41
C ARG A 164 12.58 16.52 5.48
N ALA A 165 12.23 16.31 6.75
CA ALA A 165 12.88 16.99 7.85
C ALA A 165 14.38 16.65 7.94
N ALA A 166 14.74 15.37 7.78
CA ALA A 166 16.14 14.93 7.72
C ALA A 166 16.89 15.50 6.50
N ALA A 167 16.18 15.81 5.41
CA ALA A 167 16.73 16.48 4.25
C ALA A 167 16.96 18.00 4.42
N GLY A 168 16.56 18.56 5.56
CA GLY A 168 16.62 20.00 5.84
C GLY A 168 15.34 20.75 5.45
N GLN A 169 14.33 20.07 4.92
CA GLN A 169 13.03 20.63 4.53
C GLN A 169 12.02 20.56 5.70
N VAL A 170 12.45 20.98 6.90
CA VAL A 170 11.65 20.83 8.12
C VAL A 170 10.40 21.71 8.07
N LYS A 171 10.49 22.91 7.47
CA LYS A 171 9.34 23.84 7.35
C LYS A 171 8.26 23.25 6.45
N GLU A 172 8.64 22.73 5.29
CA GLU A 172 7.76 22.08 4.34
C GLU A 172 7.14 20.80 4.92
N ALA A 173 7.90 20.07 5.74
CA ALA A 173 7.38 18.93 6.49
C ALA A 173 6.30 19.37 7.49
N ILE A 174 6.54 20.43 8.28
CA ILE A 174 5.53 20.97 9.21
C ILE A 174 4.28 21.40 8.47
N GLU A 175 4.39 22.14 7.37
CA GLU A 175 3.25 22.58 6.55
C GLU A 175 2.47 21.40 5.98
N THR A 176 3.16 20.37 5.51
CA THR A 176 2.51 19.15 5.01
C THR A 176 1.79 18.40 6.15
N GLY A 177 2.41 18.29 7.32
CA GLY A 177 1.78 17.68 8.50
C GLY A 177 0.55 18.43 8.98
N LYS A 178 0.56 19.77 8.93
CA LYS A 178 -0.62 20.59 9.24
C LYS A 178 -1.77 20.35 8.25
N ARG A 179 -1.47 20.29 6.95
CA ARG A 179 -2.47 19.94 5.94
C ARG A 179 -3.06 18.55 6.17
N TYR A 180 -2.25 17.57 6.59
CA TYR A 180 -2.78 16.27 6.98
C TYR A 180 -3.73 16.35 8.18
N LEU A 181 -3.49 17.25 9.14
CA LEU A 181 -4.31 17.40 10.34
C LEU A 181 -5.67 18.02 10.03
N GLU A 182 -5.70 18.90 9.03
CA GLU A 182 -6.89 19.59 8.53
C GLU A 182 -7.67 18.75 7.49
N ALA A 183 -7.07 17.68 6.95
CA ALA A 183 -7.70 16.84 5.96
C ALA A 183 -8.95 16.13 6.51
N SER A 184 -10.01 16.04 5.69
CA SER A 184 -11.23 15.31 6.06
C SER A 184 -10.99 13.82 6.30
N ARG A 185 -9.99 13.25 5.61
CA ARG A 185 -9.48 11.90 5.84
C ARG A 185 -7.97 11.98 6.03
N PRO A 186 -7.50 12.20 7.27
CA PRO A 186 -6.07 12.25 7.53
C PRO A 186 -5.43 10.88 7.25
N PRO A 187 -4.19 10.84 6.74
CA PRO A 187 -3.50 9.56 6.47
C PRO A 187 -3.15 8.81 7.76
N VAL A 188 -3.08 9.51 8.89
CA VAL A 188 -2.68 9.01 10.21
C VAL A 188 -3.71 9.47 11.24
N PRO A 189 -3.96 8.70 12.33
CA PRO A 189 -4.66 9.21 13.51
C PRO A 189 -4.12 10.56 14.00
N LYS A 190 -5.03 11.42 14.47
CA LYS A 190 -4.72 12.82 14.82
C LYS A 190 -3.69 12.95 15.94
N ASP A 191 -3.76 12.08 16.93
CA ASP A 191 -2.82 11.99 18.05
C ASP A 191 -1.37 11.75 17.57
N VAL A 192 -1.18 10.75 16.71
CA VAL A 192 0.12 10.42 16.12
C VAL A 192 0.61 11.57 15.22
N LEU A 193 -0.29 12.24 14.51
CA LEU A 193 0.08 13.36 13.66
C LEU A 193 0.48 14.61 14.46
N ILE A 194 -0.23 14.91 15.54
CA ILE A 194 0.12 16.00 16.48
C ILE A 194 1.46 15.71 17.15
N PHE A 195 1.68 14.47 17.58
CA PHE A 195 2.97 14.01 18.10
C PHE A 195 4.11 14.15 17.07
N THR A 196 3.84 13.76 15.82
CA THR A 196 4.80 13.91 14.72
C THR A 196 5.13 15.37 14.46
N LEU A 197 4.13 16.25 14.44
CA LEU A 197 4.33 17.70 14.32
C LEU A 197 5.19 18.25 15.47
N ALA A 198 4.97 17.80 16.71
CA ALA A 198 5.81 18.18 17.84
C ALA A 198 7.30 17.82 17.61
N ARG A 199 7.59 16.60 17.15
CA ARG A 199 8.95 16.17 16.79
C ARG A 199 9.56 17.00 15.67
N LEU A 200 8.75 17.39 14.67
CA LEU A 200 9.22 18.28 13.60
C LEU A 200 9.54 19.68 14.12
N TYR A 201 8.74 20.21 15.05
CA TYR A 201 9.01 21.48 15.71
C TYR A 201 10.29 21.45 16.55
N GLU A 202 10.58 20.36 17.27
CA GLU A 202 11.88 20.17 17.93
C GLU A 202 13.03 20.25 16.92
N LYS A 203 12.92 19.51 15.80
CA LYS A 203 13.92 19.54 14.72
C LYS A 203 14.07 20.91 14.07
N ALA A 204 13.02 21.73 14.10
CA ALA A 204 13.05 23.11 13.61
C ALA A 204 13.70 24.09 14.60
N GLY A 205 14.12 23.65 15.79
CA GLY A 205 14.63 24.53 16.84
C GLY A 205 13.53 25.37 17.49
N GLN A 206 12.28 24.88 17.48
CA GLN A 206 11.09 25.55 18.00
C GLN A 206 10.54 24.78 19.22
N PRO A 207 11.23 24.80 20.37
CA PRO A 207 10.88 23.96 21.52
C PRO A 207 9.57 24.38 22.20
N ALA A 208 9.21 25.67 22.15
CA ALA A 208 7.96 26.16 22.74
C ALA A 208 6.75 25.59 21.99
N GLU A 209 6.78 25.64 20.65
CA GLU A 209 5.77 25.03 19.79
C GLU A 209 5.74 23.52 19.98
N ALA A 210 6.91 22.86 19.98
CA ALA A 210 6.98 21.42 20.20
C ALA A 210 6.30 21.01 21.53
N LYS A 211 6.62 21.70 22.62
CA LYS A 211 6.01 21.45 23.94
C LYS A 211 4.49 21.62 23.91
N SER A 212 3.99 22.67 23.25
CA SER A 212 2.55 22.90 23.08
C SER A 212 1.87 21.73 22.34
N PHE A 213 2.47 21.24 21.24
CA PHE A 213 1.92 20.09 20.52
C PHE A 213 1.96 18.80 21.35
N TYR A 214 3.04 18.53 22.11
CA TYR A 214 3.07 17.37 23.00
C TYR A 214 2.04 17.45 24.12
N GLN A 215 1.84 18.63 24.72
CA GLN A 215 0.80 18.83 25.73
C GLN A 215 -0.58 18.48 25.16
N ARG A 216 -0.88 18.89 23.93
CA ARG A 216 -2.15 18.52 23.26
C ARG A 216 -2.32 17.01 23.12
N VAL A 217 -1.25 16.26 22.84
CA VAL A 217 -1.32 14.78 22.83
C VAL A 217 -1.74 14.26 24.21
N VAL A 218 -1.14 14.80 25.27
CA VAL A 218 -1.42 14.37 26.65
C VAL A 218 -2.84 14.73 27.10
N THR A 219 -3.33 15.92 26.73
CA THR A 219 -4.63 16.44 27.18
C THR A 219 -5.79 15.94 26.34
N ASP A 220 -5.63 15.96 25.01
CA ASP A 220 -6.73 15.73 24.08
C ASP A 220 -6.89 14.23 23.75
N PHE A 221 -5.84 13.42 23.99
CA PHE A 221 -5.79 12.00 23.65
C PHE A 221 -5.29 11.11 24.80
N PRO A 222 -6.09 10.95 25.88
CA PRO A 222 -5.69 10.19 27.08
C PRO A 222 -5.38 8.71 26.79
N ASP A 223 -6.02 8.12 25.79
CA ASP A 223 -5.85 6.69 25.42
C ASP A 223 -4.81 6.49 24.29
N SER A 224 -4.12 7.55 23.87
CA SER A 224 -3.16 7.46 22.76
C SER A 224 -1.93 6.62 23.13
N PRO A 225 -1.46 5.73 22.25
CA PRO A 225 -0.23 4.96 22.48
C PRO A 225 1.02 5.85 22.57
N VAL A 226 1.01 7.06 21.99
CA VAL A 226 2.14 8.00 22.04
C VAL A 226 2.09 8.96 23.22
N ARG A 227 1.05 8.88 24.06
CA ARG A 227 0.86 9.81 25.20
C ARG A 227 2.00 9.74 26.22
N ALA A 228 2.45 8.54 26.57
CA ALA A 228 3.51 8.38 27.57
C ALA A 228 4.81 9.03 27.11
N GLU A 229 5.17 8.85 25.83
CA GLU A 229 6.32 9.50 25.23
C GLU A 229 6.13 11.02 25.13
N ALA A 230 4.94 11.48 24.73
CA ALA A 230 4.62 12.90 24.69
C ALA A 230 4.79 13.55 26.07
N GLN A 231 4.31 12.91 27.13
CA GLN A 231 4.46 13.39 28.51
C GLN A 231 5.92 13.53 28.91
N GLN A 232 6.75 12.52 28.58
CA GLN A 232 8.19 12.58 28.82
C GLN A 232 8.83 13.77 28.09
N ARG A 233 8.43 14.00 26.82
CA ARG A 233 8.93 15.12 26.01
C ARG A 233 8.54 16.49 26.57
N VAL A 234 7.31 16.66 27.07
CA VAL A 234 6.87 17.91 27.74
C VAL A 234 7.76 18.24 28.94
N SER A 235 8.18 17.23 29.70
CA SER A 235 9.03 17.41 30.87
C SER A 235 10.50 17.67 30.51
N SER A 236 10.97 17.24 29.35
CA SER A 236 12.37 17.41 28.90
C SER A 236 12.65 18.69 28.12
N LEU A 237 11.61 19.33 27.57
CA LEU A 237 11.67 20.58 26.79
C LEU A 237 11.33 21.80 27.65
#